data_AF-A0A7C4HCB4-F1
#
_entry.id   AF-A0A7C4HCB4-F1
#
_cell.length_a   1.000
_cell.length_b   1.000
_cell.length_c   1.000
_cell.angle_alpha   90.00
_cell.angle_beta   90.00
_cell.angle_gamma   90.00
#
_symmetry.space_group_name_H-M   'P 1'
#
loop_
_entity.id
_entity.type
_entity.pdbx_description
1 polymer ?
#
loop_
_entity_poly.entity_id
_entity_poly.type
_entity_poly.pdbx_seq_one_letter_code
_entity_poly.pdbx_strand_id
1 'polypeptide(L)'
;MEKVFEEILFTHSKCLKLCSKKILFLKIMYLLVNLTSIVYPKHYLLVTMIFINTTLLLILKLYRTLIYVAVMWILTALLISGICIFAGTYTNRLLNILLYVYASTLALLFFISTTPPKQLVELTGLNPFTLAYLMLRNVVEEIREIVVVSKARGWSNGLNPLNYVKIIQNIVIGMSYRIKSAEESLKSRGLD
;
A
#
# COMPACT_ATOMS: atom_id res chain seq x y z
N MET A 1 -6.94 -7.45 -6.04
CA MET A 1 -6.84 -6.53 -4.88
C MET A 1 -7.43 -7.13 -3.60
N GLU A 2 -8.67 -7.61 -3.60
CA GLU A 2 -9.35 -8.15 -2.39
C GLU A 2 -8.52 -9.22 -1.63
N LYS A 3 -8.03 -10.25 -2.33
CA LYS A 3 -7.21 -11.32 -1.74
C LYS A 3 -5.80 -10.86 -1.28
N VAL A 4 -5.30 -9.74 -1.82
CA VAL A 4 -4.00 -9.15 -1.42
C VAL A 4 -4.13 -8.42 -0.09
N PHE A 5 -5.24 -7.71 0.10
CA PHE A 5 -5.52 -6.99 1.35
C PHE A 5 -5.79 -7.98 2.50
N GLU A 6 -6.49 -9.08 2.23
CA GLU A 6 -6.68 -10.18 3.19
C GLU A 6 -5.35 -10.81 3.62
N GLU A 7 -4.41 -11.04 2.70
CA GLU A 7 -3.08 -11.55 3.04
C GLU A 7 -2.31 -10.59 3.96
N ILE A 8 -2.38 -9.28 3.71
CA ILE A 8 -1.72 -8.27 4.56
C ILE A 8 -2.35 -8.23 5.96
N LEU A 9 -3.68 -8.24 6.05
CA LEU A 9 -4.42 -8.32 7.32
C LEU A 9 -4.13 -9.61 8.10
N PHE A 10 -4.06 -10.74 7.40
CA PHE A 10 -3.73 -12.04 7.99
C PHE A 10 -2.26 -12.13 8.44
N THR A 11 -1.37 -11.40 7.78
CA THR A 11 0.03 -11.28 8.21
C THR A 11 0.13 -10.51 9.53
N HIS A 12 -0.68 -9.47 9.73
CA HIS A 12 -0.73 -8.75 11.02
C HIS A 12 -1.17 -9.64 12.18
N SER A 13 -2.07 -10.61 11.98
CA SER A 13 -2.56 -11.49 13.05
C SER A 13 -1.61 -12.64 13.39
N LYS A 14 -0.80 -13.13 12.44
CA LYS A 14 0.14 -14.25 12.64
C LYS A 14 1.58 -13.87 12.98
N CYS A 15 2.02 -12.65 12.67
CA CYS A 15 3.44 -12.30 12.76
C CYS A 15 3.84 -11.79 14.17
N LEU A 16 3.83 -12.69 15.18
CA LEU A 16 4.07 -12.31 16.58
C LEU A 16 5.46 -11.68 16.86
N LYS A 17 6.51 -12.10 16.13
CA LYS A 17 7.90 -11.63 16.35
C LYS A 17 8.24 -10.36 15.55
N LEU A 18 7.93 -10.28 14.25
CA LEU A 18 8.23 -9.09 13.45
C LEU A 18 7.25 -7.94 13.70
N CYS A 19 6.03 -8.18 14.17
CA CYS A 19 5.14 -7.12 14.66
C CYS A 19 5.50 -6.65 16.08
N SER A 20 6.65 -7.03 16.65
CA SER A 20 7.03 -6.55 17.98
C SER A 20 7.40 -5.05 17.95
N LYS A 21 6.86 -4.29 18.90
CA LYS A 21 7.16 -2.85 19.07
C LYS A 21 8.67 -2.57 19.15
N LYS A 22 9.45 -3.51 19.71
CA LYS A 22 10.90 -3.38 19.89
C LYS A 22 11.68 -3.31 18.57
N ILE A 23 11.11 -3.81 17.47
CA ILE A 23 11.79 -3.88 16.16
C ILE A 23 11.34 -2.73 15.24
N LEU A 24 10.35 -1.93 15.66
CA LEU A 24 9.79 -0.86 14.83
C LEU A 24 10.83 0.20 14.45
N PHE A 25 11.71 0.59 15.38
CA PHE A 25 12.81 1.51 15.10
C PHE A 25 13.77 0.95 14.03
N LEU A 26 14.09 -0.35 14.11
CA LEU A 26 14.94 -1.03 13.13
C LEU A 26 14.28 -1.03 11.73
N LYS A 27 12.96 -1.20 11.64
CA LYS A 27 12.23 -1.13 10.37
C LYS A 27 12.23 0.27 9.76
N ILE A 28 12.07 1.30 10.59
CA ILE A 28 12.14 2.70 10.14
C ILE A 28 13.56 2.98 9.62
N MET A 29 14.60 2.59 10.36
CA MET A 29 15.98 2.74 9.92
C MET A 29 16.24 1.99 8.61
N TYR A 30 15.73 0.76 8.48
CA TYR A 30 15.83 -0.01 7.24
C TYR A 30 15.13 0.69 6.06
N LEU A 31 13.95 1.28 6.29
CA LEU A 31 13.21 2.03 5.27
C LEU A 31 13.95 3.31 4.87
N LEU A 32 14.53 4.04 5.82
CA LEU A 32 15.36 5.21 5.56
C LEU A 32 16.61 4.86 4.75
N VAL A 33 17.27 3.74 5.07
CA VAL A 33 18.42 3.25 4.28
C VAL A 33 18.01 2.95 2.83
N ASN A 34 16.84 2.33 2.62
CA ASN A 34 16.32 2.12 1.26
C ASN A 34 16.03 3.45 0.54
N LEU A 35 15.45 4.45 1.21
CA LEU A 35 15.15 5.75 0.59
C LEU A 35 16.42 6.57 0.27
N THR A 36 17.39 6.58 1.18
CA THR A 36 18.66 7.30 0.99
C THR A 36 19.54 6.69 -0.11
N SER A 37 19.25 5.46 -0.55
CA SER A 37 19.96 4.81 -1.67
C SER A 37 19.90 5.59 -2.98
N ILE A 38 18.95 6.52 -3.14
CA ILE A 38 18.87 7.42 -4.31
C ILE A 38 20.10 8.32 -4.44
N VAL A 39 20.77 8.65 -3.33
CA VAL A 39 21.96 9.51 -3.30
C VAL A 39 23.16 8.80 -3.93
N TYR A 40 23.19 7.46 -3.83
CA TYR A 40 24.24 6.62 -4.41
C TYR A 40 23.64 5.54 -5.32
N PRO A 41 23.12 5.92 -6.50
CA PRO A 41 22.39 5.02 -7.39
C PRO A 41 23.38 4.13 -8.17
N LYS A 42 24.05 3.23 -7.47
CA LYS A 42 24.85 2.16 -8.09
C LYS A 42 23.94 0.95 -8.36
N HIS A 43 23.95 0.47 -9.60
CA HIS A 43 23.10 -0.66 -10.04
C HIS A 43 23.18 -1.86 -9.09
N TYR A 44 24.38 -2.25 -8.68
CA TYR A 44 24.59 -3.40 -7.78
C TYR A 44 23.92 -3.23 -6.42
N LEU A 45 23.97 -2.02 -5.85
CA LEU A 45 23.35 -1.74 -4.55
C LEU A 45 21.83 -1.87 -4.64
N LEU A 46 21.22 -1.30 -5.69
CA LEU A 46 19.78 -1.39 -5.90
C LEU A 46 19.30 -2.84 -6.13
N VAL A 47 20.05 -3.63 -6.91
CA VAL A 47 19.74 -5.06 -7.11
C VAL A 47 19.85 -5.84 -5.81
N THR A 48 20.88 -5.59 -4.98
CA THR A 48 20.98 -6.24 -3.66
C THR A 48 19.83 -5.86 -2.74
N MET A 49 19.39 -4.60 -2.74
CA MET A 49 18.21 -4.17 -1.98
C MET A 49 16.93 -4.86 -2.45
N ILE A 50 16.72 -4.99 -3.77
CA ILE A 50 15.59 -5.75 -4.31
C ILE A 50 15.63 -7.19 -3.80
N PHE A 51 16.79 -7.85 -3.86
CA PHE A 51 16.94 -9.21 -3.38
C PHE A 51 16.63 -9.36 -1.88
N ILE A 52 17.17 -8.47 -1.05
CA ILE A 52 16.89 -8.46 0.40
C ILE A 52 15.40 -8.20 0.67
N ASN A 53 14.79 -7.20 0.05
CA ASN A 53 13.36 -6.91 0.24
C ASN A 53 12.47 -8.07 -0.22
N THR A 54 12.82 -8.71 -1.34
CA THR A 54 12.10 -9.88 -1.87
C THR A 54 12.18 -11.04 -0.89
N THR A 55 13.36 -11.38 -0.39
CA THR A 55 13.54 -12.47 0.59
C THR A 55 12.79 -12.19 1.89
N LEU A 56 12.80 -10.95 2.40
CA LEU A 56 12.02 -10.55 3.57
C LEU A 56 10.51 -10.74 3.37
N LEU A 57 9.98 -10.37 2.20
CA LEU A 57 8.56 -10.56 1.87
C LEU A 57 8.20 -12.05 1.68
N LEU A 58 9.11 -12.87 1.16
CA LEU A 58 8.91 -14.32 1.04
C LEU A 58 8.86 -14.99 2.43
N ILE A 59 9.68 -14.56 3.38
CA ILE A 59 9.63 -15.03 4.78
C ILE A 59 8.25 -14.75 5.41
N LEU A 60 7.63 -13.64 5.06
CA LEU A 60 6.27 -13.28 5.49
C LEU A 60 5.17 -14.04 4.74
N LYS A 61 5.53 -14.94 3.82
CA LYS A 61 4.63 -15.73 2.97
C LYS A 61 3.71 -14.89 2.07
N LEU A 62 4.15 -13.69 1.70
CA LEU A 62 3.40 -12.73 0.88
C LEU A 62 3.61 -12.96 -0.63
N TYR A 63 3.66 -14.22 -1.07
CA TYR A 63 4.02 -14.61 -2.44
C TYR A 63 3.12 -13.98 -3.50
N ARG A 64 1.80 -13.94 -3.23
CA ARG A 64 0.82 -13.43 -4.18
C ARG A 64 0.97 -11.93 -4.36
N THR A 65 1.15 -11.19 -3.26
CA THR A 65 1.38 -9.74 -3.31
C THR A 65 2.64 -9.40 -4.09
N LEU A 66 3.70 -10.21 -3.93
CA LEU A 66 4.98 -10.04 -4.62
C LEU A 66 4.81 -10.21 -6.13
N ILE A 67 4.08 -11.25 -6.56
CA ILE A 67 3.75 -11.47 -7.98
C ILE A 67 2.96 -10.28 -8.54
N TYR A 68 1.93 -9.80 -7.84
CA TYR A 68 1.16 -8.65 -8.32
C TYR A 68 2.00 -7.39 -8.45
N VAL A 69 2.84 -7.09 -7.45
CA VAL A 69 3.74 -5.93 -7.50
C VAL A 69 4.76 -6.06 -8.61
N ALA A 70 5.32 -7.25 -8.83
CA ALA A 70 6.24 -7.51 -9.94
C ALA A 70 5.57 -7.32 -11.31
N VAL A 71 4.37 -7.87 -11.53
CA VAL A 71 3.64 -7.73 -12.79
C VAL A 71 3.29 -6.28 -13.07
N MET A 72 2.74 -5.57 -12.08
CA MET A 72 2.43 -4.15 -12.20
C MET A 72 3.68 -3.33 -12.52
N TRP A 73 4.78 -3.63 -11.82
CA TRP A 73 6.04 -2.93 -12.02
C TRP A 73 6.63 -3.15 -13.41
N ILE A 74 6.67 -4.40 -13.89
CA ILE A 74 7.17 -4.72 -15.23
C ILE A 74 6.37 -3.96 -16.29
N LEU A 75 5.04 -3.93 -16.15
CA LEU A 75 4.17 -3.22 -17.09
C LEU A 75 4.49 -1.71 -17.10
N THR A 76 4.63 -1.09 -15.92
CA THR A 76 4.97 0.33 -15.80
C THR A 76 6.38 0.63 -16.32
N ALA A 77 7.36 -0.19 -15.97
CA ALA A 77 8.75 -0.02 -16.41
C ALA A 77 8.89 -0.18 -17.93
N LEU A 78 8.14 -1.10 -18.54
CA LEU A 78 8.14 -1.30 -19.98
C LEU A 78 7.52 -0.12 -20.71
N LEU A 79 6.40 0.44 -20.21
CA LEU A 79 5.80 1.65 -20.76
C LEU A 79 6.75 2.85 -20.69
N ILE A 80 7.35 3.11 -19.52
CA ILE A 80 8.29 4.22 -19.34
C ILE A 80 9.51 4.05 -20.25
N SER A 81 10.11 2.86 -20.26
CA SER A 81 11.28 2.57 -21.08
C SER A 81 10.95 2.69 -22.58
N GLY A 82 9.79 2.20 -23.02
CA GLY A 82 9.33 2.32 -24.39
C GLY A 82 9.21 3.78 -24.83
N ILE A 83 8.54 4.62 -24.03
CA ILE A 83 8.41 6.06 -24.29
C ILE A 83 9.79 6.72 -24.38
N CYS A 84 10.71 6.41 -23.46
CA CYS A 84 12.05 6.98 -23.47
C CYS A 84 12.89 6.52 -24.67
N ILE A 85 12.72 5.29 -25.15
CA ILE A 85 13.38 4.78 -26.36
C ILE A 85 12.84 5.53 -27.59
N PHE A 86 11.51 5.66 -27.74
CA PHE A 86 10.91 6.41 -28.84
C PHE A 86 11.32 7.88 -28.85
N ALA A 87 11.50 8.48 -27.66
CA ALA A 87 11.97 9.85 -27.51
C ALA A 87 13.50 10.01 -27.62
N GLY A 88 14.27 8.92 -27.77
CA GLY A 88 15.74 8.96 -27.83
C GLY A 88 16.42 9.39 -26.53
N THR A 89 15.73 9.32 -25.39
CA THR A 89 16.21 9.78 -24.06
C THR A 89 16.62 8.64 -23.13
N TYR A 90 16.73 7.42 -23.66
CA TYR A 90 17.09 6.25 -22.87
C TYR A 90 18.54 6.36 -22.34
N THR A 91 18.70 6.26 -21.02
CA THR A 91 20.00 6.35 -20.34
C THR A 91 20.09 5.33 -19.21
N ASN A 92 21.31 4.95 -18.81
CA ASN A 92 21.55 4.11 -17.63
C ASN A 92 20.99 4.74 -16.33
N ARG A 93 20.85 6.07 -16.30
CA ARG A 93 20.20 6.77 -15.18
C ARG A 93 18.71 6.42 -15.06
N LEU A 94 18.01 6.25 -16.18
CA LEU A 94 16.60 5.82 -16.19
C LEU A 94 16.46 4.42 -15.58
N LEU A 95 17.32 3.48 -15.97
CA LEU A 95 17.34 2.13 -15.41
C LEU A 95 17.55 2.15 -13.89
N ASN A 96 18.49 2.98 -13.41
CA ASN A 96 18.72 3.19 -11.99
C ASN A 96 17.49 3.69 -11.24
N ILE A 97 16.80 4.68 -11.81
CA ILE A 97 15.59 5.23 -11.22
C ILE A 97 14.50 4.15 -11.14
N LEU A 98 14.33 3.36 -12.20
CA LEU A 98 13.36 2.26 -12.21
C LEU A 98 13.69 1.22 -11.12
N LEU A 99 14.93 0.78 -11.02
CA LEU A 99 15.35 -0.17 -9.98
C LEU A 99 15.16 0.41 -8.57
N TYR A 100 15.47 1.68 -8.35
CA TYR A 100 15.28 2.37 -7.08
C TYR A 100 13.81 2.44 -6.67
N VAL A 101 12.92 2.82 -7.59
CA VAL A 101 11.48 2.89 -7.30
C VAL A 101 10.94 1.51 -6.96
N TYR A 102 11.38 0.45 -7.66
CA TYR A 102 10.99 -0.91 -7.34
C TYR A 102 11.47 -1.35 -5.96
N ALA A 103 12.76 -1.15 -5.65
CA ALA A 103 13.35 -1.47 -4.35
C ALA A 103 12.61 -0.76 -3.21
N SER A 104 12.35 0.54 -3.37
CA SER A 104 11.62 1.37 -2.41
C SER A 104 10.18 0.90 -2.21
N THR A 105 9.51 0.50 -3.29
CA THR A 105 8.14 -0.04 -3.23
C THR A 105 8.10 -1.34 -2.43
N LEU A 106 9.08 -2.24 -2.61
CA LEU A 106 9.15 -3.48 -1.84
C LEU A 106 9.48 -3.22 -0.36
N ALA A 107 10.39 -2.28 -0.06
CA ALA A 107 10.72 -1.88 1.31
C ALA A 107 9.51 -1.28 2.04
N LEU A 108 8.74 -0.44 1.34
CA LEU A 108 7.51 0.16 1.86
C LEU A 108 6.42 -0.89 2.06
N LEU A 109 6.28 -1.84 1.13
CA LEU A 109 5.36 -2.98 1.29
C LEU A 109 5.73 -3.80 2.54
N PHE A 110 7.01 -4.11 2.74
CA PHE A 110 7.48 -4.81 3.94
C PHE A 110 7.15 -4.03 5.22
N PHE A 111 7.34 -2.72 5.22
CA PHE A 111 7.01 -1.88 6.37
C PHE A 111 5.51 -1.91 6.70
N ILE A 112 4.65 -1.71 5.69
CA ILE A 112 3.19 -1.74 5.86
C ILE A 112 2.72 -3.12 6.32
N SER A 113 3.20 -4.20 5.69
CA SER A 113 2.77 -5.56 6.01
C SER A 113 3.17 -6.02 7.42
N THR A 114 4.20 -5.42 8.01
CA THR A 114 4.71 -5.83 9.33
C THR A 114 4.40 -4.83 10.44
N THR A 115 3.88 -3.65 10.13
CA THR A 115 3.67 -2.57 11.11
C THR A 115 2.18 -2.29 11.25
N PRO A 116 1.53 -2.77 12.33
CA PRO A 116 0.11 -2.52 12.52
C PRO A 116 -0.15 -1.02 12.77
N PRO A 117 -1.33 -0.52 12.35
CA PRO A 117 -1.72 0.89 12.51
C PRO A 117 -1.54 1.43 13.93
N LYS A 118 -1.90 0.60 14.93
CA LYS A 118 -1.83 0.95 16.35
C LYS A 118 -0.41 1.31 16.78
N GLN A 119 0.61 0.68 16.22
CA GLN A 119 2.02 0.97 16.55
C GLN A 119 2.50 2.28 15.96
N LEU A 120 2.00 2.66 14.77
CA LEU A 120 2.23 3.99 14.22
C LEU A 120 1.62 5.06 15.12
N VAL A 121 0.36 4.87 15.56
CA VAL A 121 -0.34 5.80 16.45
C VAL A 121 0.37 5.99 17.79
N GLU A 122 0.89 4.91 18.38
CA GLU A 122 1.68 5.01 19.63
C GLU A 122 3.02 5.74 19.44
N LEU A 123 3.62 5.68 18.25
CA LEU A 123 4.92 6.30 17.99
C LEU A 123 4.80 7.79 17.66
N THR A 124 3.82 8.15 16.83
CA THR A 124 3.66 9.53 16.34
C THR A 124 2.63 10.32 17.14
N GLY A 125 1.89 9.67 18.04
CA GLY A 125 0.72 10.26 18.68
C GLY A 125 -0.47 10.37 17.72
N LEU A 126 -1.57 10.93 18.22
CA LEU A 126 -2.76 11.27 17.44
C LEU A 126 -2.53 12.59 16.68
N ASN A 127 -1.79 12.49 15.58
CA ASN A 127 -1.57 13.60 14.65
C ASN A 127 -2.54 13.52 13.45
N PRO A 128 -2.73 14.61 12.69
CA PRO A 128 -3.60 14.62 11.50
C PRO A 128 -3.26 13.51 10.50
N PHE A 129 -1.97 13.19 10.34
CA PHE A 129 -1.51 12.12 9.45
C PHE A 129 -1.98 10.73 9.89
N THR A 130 -1.88 10.43 11.18
CA THR A 130 -2.40 9.18 11.76
C THR A 130 -3.91 9.10 11.69
N LEU A 131 -4.61 10.22 11.88
CA LEU A 131 -6.06 10.27 11.74
C LEU A 131 -6.48 10.03 10.28
N ALA A 132 -5.81 10.68 9.33
CA ALA A 132 -6.02 10.47 7.90
C ALA A 132 -5.75 9.02 7.49
N TYR A 133 -4.69 8.41 8.01
CA TYR A 133 -4.38 6.99 7.75
C TYR A 133 -5.47 6.05 8.30
N LEU A 134 -5.96 6.28 9.52
CA LEU A 134 -7.06 5.50 10.10
C LEU A 134 -8.36 5.67 9.31
N MET A 135 -8.68 6.90 8.90
CA MET A 135 -9.84 7.17 8.04
C MET A 135 -9.71 6.47 6.68
N LEU A 136 -8.55 6.56 6.03
CA LEU A 136 -8.29 5.89 4.75
C LEU A 136 -8.49 4.37 4.87
N ARG A 137 -7.99 3.77 5.96
CA ARG A 137 -8.17 2.33 6.24
C ARG A 137 -9.65 1.97 6.40
N ASN A 138 -10.41 2.76 7.14
CA ASN A 138 -11.85 2.55 7.31
C ASN A 138 -12.61 2.68 5.99
N VAL A 139 -12.25 3.67 5.16
CA VAL A 139 -12.81 3.83 3.81
C VAL A 139 -12.52 2.61 2.94
N VAL A 140 -11.31 2.05 3.00
CA VAL A 140 -10.96 0.84 2.23
C VAL A 140 -11.78 -0.37 2.70
N GLU A 141 -11.97 -0.54 4.01
CA GLU A 141 -12.81 -1.61 4.56
C GLU A 141 -14.29 -1.45 4.14
N GLU A 142 -14.80 -0.22 4.12
CA GLU A 142 -16.17 0.07 3.69
C GLU A 142 -16.37 -0.13 2.18
N ILE A 143 -15.44 0.34 1.35
CA ILE A 143 -15.44 0.06 -0.10
C ILE A 143 -15.47 -1.46 -0.33
N ARG A 144 -14.71 -2.22 0.46
CA ARG A 144 -14.71 -3.68 0.37
C ARG A 144 -16.08 -4.27 0.70
N GLU A 145 -16.71 -3.86 1.80
CA GLU A 145 -18.06 -4.31 2.15
C GLU A 145 -19.07 -3.99 1.04
N ILE A 146 -19.02 -2.78 0.49
CA ILE A 146 -19.90 -2.36 -0.60
C ILE A 146 -19.68 -3.22 -1.85
N VAL A 147 -18.42 -3.54 -2.18
CA VAL A 147 -18.09 -4.41 -3.32
C VAL A 147 -18.60 -5.84 -3.08
N VAL A 148 -18.44 -6.39 -1.88
CA VAL A 148 -18.93 -7.73 -1.52
C VAL A 148 -20.46 -7.79 -1.62
N VAL A 149 -21.15 -6.80 -1.05
CA VAL A 149 -22.62 -6.70 -1.12
C VAL A 149 -23.08 -6.53 -2.56
N SER A 150 -22.38 -5.72 -3.35
CA SER A 150 -22.71 -5.51 -4.76
C SER A 150 -22.53 -6.80 -5.57
N LYS A 151 -21.44 -7.54 -5.36
CA LYS A 151 -21.22 -8.87 -5.97
C LYS A 151 -22.32 -9.86 -5.57
N ALA A 152 -22.72 -9.88 -4.30
CA ALA A 152 -23.81 -10.73 -3.82
C ALA A 152 -25.17 -10.39 -4.49
N ARG A 153 -25.35 -9.13 -4.91
CA ARG A 153 -26.51 -8.65 -5.68
C ARG A 153 -26.37 -8.84 -7.19
N GLY A 154 -25.39 -9.62 -7.66
CA GLY A 154 -25.20 -9.93 -9.07
C GLY A 154 -24.34 -8.94 -9.85
N TRP A 155 -23.65 -8.01 -9.18
CA TRP A 155 -22.67 -7.17 -9.85
C TRP A 155 -21.45 -7.99 -10.30
N SER A 156 -21.10 -7.87 -11.59
CA SER A 156 -19.95 -8.55 -12.19
C SER A 156 -18.88 -7.56 -12.65
N ASN A 157 -17.62 -7.95 -12.45
CA ASN A 157 -16.48 -7.19 -12.96
C ASN A 157 -16.42 -7.34 -14.48
N GLY A 158 -16.99 -6.36 -15.21
CA GLY A 158 -16.90 -6.26 -16.67
C GLY A 158 -16.05 -5.08 -17.12
N LEU A 159 -15.85 -4.97 -18.44
CA LEU A 159 -15.20 -3.81 -19.06
C LEU A 159 -16.13 -2.60 -19.20
N ASN A 160 -17.43 -2.74 -18.91
CA ASN A 160 -18.39 -1.66 -19.06
C ASN A 160 -18.27 -0.65 -17.91
N PRO A 161 -17.85 0.61 -18.16
CA PRO A 161 -17.70 1.63 -17.13
C PRO A 161 -19.02 1.97 -16.42
N LEU A 162 -20.17 1.81 -17.09
CA LEU A 162 -21.49 2.06 -16.50
C LEU A 162 -21.80 1.14 -15.30
N ASN A 163 -21.24 -0.07 -15.28
CA ASN A 163 -21.40 -0.99 -14.16
C ASN A 163 -20.70 -0.49 -12.89
N TYR A 164 -19.69 0.38 -13.02
CA TYR A 164 -18.97 0.93 -11.86
C TYR A 164 -19.67 2.16 -11.28
N VAL A 165 -20.53 2.85 -12.05
CA VAL A 165 -21.24 4.06 -11.61
C VAL A 165 -22.08 3.81 -10.36
N LYS A 166 -22.86 2.72 -10.33
CA LYS A 166 -23.70 2.36 -9.17
C LYS A 166 -22.86 2.06 -7.92
N ILE A 167 -21.69 1.44 -8.09
CA ILE A 167 -20.78 1.16 -6.98
C ILE A 167 -20.17 2.45 -6.46
N ILE A 168 -19.71 3.33 -7.35
CA ILE A 168 -19.14 4.62 -6.97
C ILE A 168 -20.18 5.46 -6.23
N GLN A 169 -21.43 5.50 -6.71
CA GLN A 169 -22.53 6.16 -6.00
C GLN A 169 -22.74 5.59 -4.59
N ASN A 170 -22.80 4.26 -4.44
CA ASN A 170 -22.95 3.62 -3.14
C ASN A 170 -21.77 3.93 -2.20
N ILE A 171 -20.54 3.99 -2.73
CA ILE A 171 -19.35 4.37 -1.97
C ILE A 171 -19.46 5.82 -1.46
N VAL A 172 -19.83 6.76 -2.33
CA VAL A 172 -19.98 8.18 -1.95
C VAL A 172 -21.08 8.36 -0.91
N ILE A 173 -22.23 7.71 -1.11
CA ILE A 173 -23.37 7.77 -0.18
C ILE A 173 -23.00 7.13 1.16
N GLY A 174 -22.38 5.94 1.16
CA GLY A 174 -21.94 5.28 2.38
C GLY A 174 -20.96 6.13 3.19
N MET A 175 -19.95 6.67 2.51
CA MET A 175 -18.98 7.56 3.16
C MET A 175 -19.61 8.83 3.72
N SER A 176 -20.55 9.47 3.00
CA SER A 176 -21.20 10.69 3.50
C SER A 176 -22.03 10.43 4.76
N TYR A 177 -22.75 9.31 4.82
CA TYR A 177 -23.47 8.89 6.03
C TYR A 177 -22.51 8.64 7.22
N ARG A 178 -21.36 7.99 6.99
CA ARG A 178 -20.38 7.75 8.06
C ARG A 178 -19.71 9.01 8.56
N ILE A 179 -19.34 9.93 7.68
CA ILE A 179 -18.76 11.22 8.08
C ILE A 179 -19.78 11.98 8.93
N LYS A 180 -21.03 12.03 8.50
CA LYS A 180 -22.11 12.69 9.25
C LYS A 180 -22.34 12.02 10.61
N SER A 181 -22.36 10.69 10.68
CA SER A 181 -22.52 9.96 11.94
C SER A 181 -21.32 10.15 12.88
N ALA A 182 -20.10 10.23 12.35
CA ALA A 182 -18.91 10.52 13.12
C ALA A 182 -18.92 11.97 13.66
N GLU A 183 -19.35 12.93 12.86
CA GLU A 183 -19.53 14.33 13.27
C GLU A 183 -20.59 14.44 14.39
N GLU A 184 -21.75 13.81 14.23
CA GLU A 184 -22.80 13.77 15.27
C GLU A 184 -22.30 13.09 16.55
N SER A 185 -21.49 12.04 16.43
CA SER A 185 -20.87 11.34 17.56
C SER A 185 -19.80 12.18 18.27
N LEU A 186 -19.10 13.06 17.55
CA LEU A 186 -18.12 13.98 18.13
C LEU A 186 -18.82 15.17 18.80
N LYS A 187 -19.84 15.73 18.16
CA LYS A 187 -20.69 16.78 18.74
C LYS A 187 -21.37 16.33 20.03
N SER A 188 -21.87 15.09 20.08
CA SER A 188 -22.44 14.53 21.31
C SER A 188 -21.44 14.36 22.46
N ARG A 189 -20.13 14.41 22.16
CA ARG A 189 -19.03 14.39 23.15
C ARG A 189 -18.51 15.78 23.49
N GLY A 190 -19.16 16.84 23.00
CA GLY A 190 -18.75 18.23 23.24
C GLY A 190 -17.49 18.66 22.46
N LEU A 191 -17.15 17.93 21.39
CA LEU A 191 -16.10 18.29 20.46
C LEU A 191 -16.76 18.86 19.20
N ASP A 192 -16.52 20.15 18.93
CA ASP A 192 -16.92 20.82 17.68
C ASP A 192 -15.90 20.56 16.55
#